data_AF-A0A7V7JMF7-F1
#
_entry.id   AF-A0A7V7JMF7-F1
#
_cell.length_a   1.000
_cell.length_b   1.000
_cell.length_c   1.000
_cell.angle_alpha   90.00
_cell.angle_beta   90.00
_cell.angle_gamma   90.00
#
_symmetry.space_group_name_H-M   'P 1'
#
loop_
_entity.id
_entity.type
_entity.pdbx_description
1 polymer ?
#
loop_
_entity_poly.entity_id
_entity_poly.type
_entity_poly.pdbx_seq_one_letter_code
_entity_poly.pdbx_strand_id
1 'polypeptide(L)'
;MKQSARYLKIVEWSEEDRCYVGTCPGLMLGGIHGDNETKVYKELCQAVDEWIKIYEEDGEPLPPATAGKEYSGKFVVRVGKELHKRLAVQAMYAGQSLNSYCVRLLQERGTNWPMSRPLPCPECGAEQMFPTVENCRLDDGLSLKRIRHFKCRACGARFFDDDAMHRIQAEREKRGAIRPA
;
A
#
# COMPACT_ATOMS: atom_id res chain seq x y z
N MET A 1 -31.33 1.68 5.19
CA MET A 1 -29.89 1.86 4.91
C MET A 1 -29.73 1.89 3.40
N LYS A 2 -28.93 2.81 2.82
CA LYS A 2 -28.70 2.81 1.36
C LYS A 2 -28.07 1.48 0.93
N GLN A 3 -28.46 0.94 -0.21
CA GLN A 3 -27.96 -0.34 -0.72
C GLN A 3 -26.45 -0.32 -0.94
N SER A 4 -25.93 0.79 -1.44
CA SER A 4 -24.49 1.05 -1.59
C SER A 4 -23.69 1.05 -0.29
N ALA A 5 -24.32 1.26 0.88
CA ALA A 5 -23.65 1.17 2.17
C ALA A 5 -23.32 -0.28 2.57
N ARG A 6 -23.85 -1.27 1.84
CA ARG A 6 -23.58 -2.70 2.05
C ARG A 6 -22.28 -3.17 1.37
N TYR A 7 -21.60 -2.28 0.63
CA TYR A 7 -20.36 -2.60 -0.08
C TYR A 7 -19.21 -1.75 0.43
N LEU A 8 -18.05 -2.40 0.63
CA LEU A 8 -16.79 -1.77 1.00
C LEU A 8 -16.32 -0.84 -0.12
N LYS A 9 -15.92 0.36 0.26
CA LYS A 9 -15.30 1.35 -0.63
C LYS A 9 -13.91 1.60 -0.09
N ILE A 10 -12.91 1.23 -0.88
CA ILE A 10 -11.50 1.30 -0.50
C ILE A 10 -10.88 2.39 -1.35
N VAL A 11 -10.13 3.30 -0.73
CA VAL A 11 -9.31 4.29 -1.43
C VAL A 11 -7.89 4.14 -0.91
N GLU A 12 -6.96 3.91 -1.82
CA GLU A 12 -5.54 3.69 -1.50
C GLU A 12 -4.64 4.42 -2.50
N TRP A 13 -3.43 4.76 -2.08
CA TRP A 13 -2.40 5.28 -2.98
C TRP A 13 -1.77 4.12 -3.76
N SER A 14 -1.72 4.23 -5.09
CA SER A 14 -1.01 3.30 -5.96
C SER A 14 0.33 3.90 -6.35
N GLU A 15 1.43 3.28 -5.94
CA GLU A 15 2.78 3.68 -6.38
C GLU A 15 3.00 3.38 -7.87
N GLU A 16 2.34 2.36 -8.40
CA GLU A 16 2.40 1.98 -9.82
C GLU A 16 1.71 3.04 -10.70
N ASP A 17 0.52 3.47 -10.30
CA ASP A 17 -0.29 4.45 -11.05
C ASP A 17 -0.01 5.90 -10.64
N ARG A 18 0.80 6.11 -9.59
CA ARG A 18 1.12 7.42 -8.99
C ARG A 18 -0.10 8.29 -8.68
N CYS A 19 -1.20 7.66 -8.24
CA CYS A 19 -2.43 8.35 -7.88
C CYS A 19 -3.23 7.55 -6.83
N TYR A 20 -4.27 8.16 -6.25
CA TYR A 20 -5.24 7.43 -5.44
C TYR A 20 -6.17 6.62 -6.32
N VAL A 21 -6.38 5.36 -5.94
CA VAL A 21 -7.27 4.41 -6.62
C VAL A 21 -8.39 4.02 -5.66
N GLY A 22 -9.62 4.26 -6.11
CA GLY A 22 -10.85 3.91 -5.41
C GLY A 22 -11.47 2.64 -5.99
N THR A 23 -11.64 1.61 -5.18
CA THR A 23 -12.21 0.32 -5.61
C THR A 23 -13.40 -0.10 -4.75
N CYS A 24 -14.29 -0.92 -5.33
CA CYS A 24 -15.43 -1.52 -4.64
C CYS A 24 -15.44 -3.04 -4.88
N PRO A 25 -14.64 -3.81 -4.11
CA PRO A 25 -14.47 -5.23 -4.35
C PRO A 25 -15.80 -5.98 -4.30
N GLY A 26 -15.99 -6.87 -5.27
CA GLY A 26 -17.17 -7.73 -5.37
C GLY A 26 -18.40 -7.08 -6.03
N LEU A 27 -18.39 -5.76 -6.28
CA LEU A 27 -19.47 -5.08 -7.02
C LEU A 27 -18.99 -4.52 -8.37
N MET A 28 -17.86 -3.81 -8.36
CA MET A 28 -17.30 -3.15 -9.54
C MET A 28 -16.00 -3.84 -9.96
N LEU A 29 -15.83 -4.01 -11.27
CA LEU A 29 -14.54 -4.33 -11.88
C LEU A 29 -13.85 -3.02 -12.28
N GLY A 30 -12.60 -2.82 -11.84
CA GLY A 30 -11.85 -1.57 -12.03
C GLY A 30 -11.91 -0.62 -10.84
N GLY A 31 -11.48 0.63 -11.05
CA GLY A 31 -11.40 1.64 -10.00
C GLY A 31 -11.47 3.07 -10.53
N ILE A 32 -11.67 4.01 -9.61
CA ILE A 32 -11.64 5.46 -9.86
C ILE A 32 -10.26 5.97 -9.50
N HIS A 33 -9.62 6.73 -10.40
CA HIS A 33 -8.27 7.24 -10.20
C HIS A 33 -8.28 8.75 -9.99
N GLY A 34 -7.38 9.27 -9.15
CA GLY A 34 -7.17 10.71 -9.05
C GLY A 34 -6.17 11.12 -7.98
N ASP A 35 -5.72 12.37 -8.03
CA ASP A 35 -4.65 12.88 -7.16
C ASP A 35 -5.14 13.31 -5.77
N ASN A 36 -6.46 13.24 -5.52
CA ASN A 36 -7.07 13.65 -4.27
C ASN A 36 -8.00 12.55 -3.73
N GLU A 37 -7.61 11.95 -2.61
CA GLU A 37 -8.34 10.89 -1.90
C GLU A 37 -9.81 11.21 -1.63
N THR A 38 -10.15 12.46 -1.27
CA THR A 38 -11.53 12.86 -0.96
C THR A 38 -12.37 12.93 -2.23
N LYS A 39 -11.79 13.43 -3.32
CA LYS A 39 -12.46 13.49 -4.62
C LYS A 39 -12.70 12.08 -5.16
N VAL A 40 -11.68 11.22 -5.11
CA VAL A 40 -11.77 9.81 -5.51
C VAL A 40 -12.84 9.09 -4.70
N TYR A 41 -12.89 9.28 -3.38
CA TYR A 41 -13.92 8.67 -2.56
C TYR A 41 -15.34 9.13 -2.93
N LYS A 42 -15.51 10.43 -3.23
CA LYS A 42 -16.82 10.99 -3.62
C LYS A 42 -17.29 10.40 -4.95
N GLU A 43 -16.40 10.34 -5.94
CA GLU A 43 -16.67 9.74 -7.25
C GLU A 43 -16.93 8.23 -7.13
N LEU A 44 -16.16 7.52 -6.29
CA LEU A 44 -16.40 6.11 -5.99
C LEU A 44 -17.78 5.87 -5.37
N CYS A 45 -18.26 6.75 -4.50
CA CYS A 45 -19.62 6.63 -3.95
C CYS A 45 -20.68 6.75 -5.05
N GLN A 46 -20.48 7.65 -6.02
CA GLN A 46 -21.39 7.82 -7.15
C GLN A 46 -21.36 6.59 -8.07
N ALA A 47 -20.16 6.13 -8.43
CA ALA A 47 -19.99 4.94 -9.27
C ALA A 47 -20.63 3.69 -8.65
N VAL A 48 -20.53 3.51 -7.32
CA VAL A 48 -21.19 2.40 -6.63
C VAL A 48 -22.72 2.48 -6.71
N ASP A 49 -23.29 3.69 -6.57
CA ASP A 49 -24.73 3.88 -6.73
C ASP A 49 -25.17 3.63 -8.19
N GLU A 50 -24.35 4.00 -9.17
CA GLU A 50 -24.59 3.76 -10.60
C GLU A 50 -24.52 2.27 -10.95
N TRP A 51 -23.50 1.55 -10.48
CA TRP A 51 -23.42 0.10 -10.65
C TRP A 51 -24.65 -0.61 -10.09
N ILE A 52 -25.13 -0.22 -8.91
CA ILE A 52 -26.33 -0.81 -8.34
C ILE A 52 -27.55 -0.59 -9.24
N LYS A 53 -27.71 0.61 -9.80
CA LYS A 53 -28.80 0.90 -10.75
C LYS A 53 -28.70 0.05 -12.00
N ILE A 54 -27.50 -0.17 -12.54
CA ILE A 54 -27.30 -1.04 -13.71
C ILE A 54 -27.81 -2.45 -13.43
N TYR A 55 -27.44 -3.05 -12.28
CA TYR A 55 -27.99 -4.36 -11.88
C TYR A 55 -29.51 -4.36 -11.76
N GLU A 56 -30.08 -3.29 -11.19
CA GLU A 56 -31.54 -3.15 -11.06
C GLU A 56 -32.25 -3.01 -12.41
N GLU A 57 -31.66 -2.25 -13.35
CA GLU A 57 -32.17 -2.06 -14.71
C GLU A 57 -32.06 -3.32 -15.57
N ASP A 58 -30.95 -4.06 -15.42
CA ASP A 58 -30.72 -5.33 -16.11
C ASP A 58 -31.54 -6.49 -15.49
N GLY A 59 -32.13 -6.28 -14.31
CA GLY A 59 -32.87 -7.30 -13.57
C GLY A 59 -31.98 -8.40 -12.99
N GLU A 60 -30.67 -8.16 -12.89
CA GLU A 60 -29.68 -9.10 -12.39
C GLU A 60 -29.57 -9.01 -10.85
N PRO A 61 -29.35 -10.14 -10.15
CA PRO A 61 -29.19 -10.11 -8.71
C PRO A 61 -27.86 -9.44 -8.35
N LEU A 62 -27.93 -8.49 -7.42
CA LEU A 62 -26.73 -7.85 -6.89
C LEU A 62 -25.80 -8.87 -6.20
N PRO A 63 -24.47 -8.67 -6.32
CA PRO A 63 -23.50 -9.55 -5.69
C PRO A 63 -23.56 -9.47 -4.16
N PRO A 64 -23.03 -10.48 -3.45
CA PRO A 64 -23.05 -10.49 -1.99
C PRO A 64 -22.41 -9.23 -1.39
N ALA A 65 -23.09 -8.64 -0.41
CA ALA A 65 -22.58 -7.51 0.35
C ALA A 65 -21.14 -7.78 0.84
N THR A 66 -20.27 -6.78 0.75
CA THR A 66 -18.88 -6.89 1.22
C THR A 66 -18.64 -6.16 2.53
N ALA A 67 -19.48 -5.20 2.90
CA ALA A 67 -19.43 -4.50 4.19
C ALA A 67 -20.26 -5.23 5.26
N GLY A 68 -19.91 -5.00 6.53
CA GLY A 68 -20.65 -5.56 7.67
C GLY A 68 -20.54 -7.07 7.82
N LYS A 69 -19.57 -7.71 7.16
CA LYS A 69 -19.26 -9.12 7.36
C LYS A 69 -18.54 -9.32 8.69
N GLU A 70 -18.99 -10.30 9.46
CA GLU A 70 -18.19 -10.84 10.56
C GLU A 70 -17.15 -11.81 10.00
N TYR A 71 -15.88 -11.53 10.28
CA TYR A 71 -14.77 -12.40 9.89
C TYR A 71 -14.47 -13.36 11.03
N SER A 72 -14.88 -14.63 10.89
CA SER A 72 -14.73 -15.65 11.94
C SER A 72 -13.29 -16.00 12.33
N GLY A 73 -12.30 -15.53 11.55
CA GLY A 73 -10.89 -15.88 11.70
C GLY A 73 -10.55 -17.32 11.30
N LYS A 74 -11.54 -18.18 11.03
CA LYS A 74 -11.34 -19.57 10.62
C LYS A 74 -11.16 -19.65 9.11
N PHE A 75 -9.97 -20.05 8.67
CA PHE A 75 -9.68 -20.34 7.28
C PHE A 75 -9.16 -21.80 7.17
N VAL A 76 -9.86 -22.64 6.40
CA VAL A 76 -9.49 -24.06 6.21
C VAL A 76 -8.97 -24.23 4.78
N VAL A 77 -7.67 -24.46 4.64
CA VAL A 77 -7.00 -24.57 3.33
C VAL A 77 -6.35 -25.94 3.18
N ARG A 78 -6.49 -26.56 2.00
CA ARG A 78 -5.80 -27.80 1.65
C ARG A 78 -4.45 -27.49 1.00
N VAL A 79 -3.36 -27.75 1.72
CA VAL A 79 -1.99 -27.37 1.30
C VAL A 79 -1.16 -28.52 0.71
N GLY A 80 -1.67 -29.76 0.75
CA GLY A 80 -0.95 -30.96 0.31
C GLY A 80 0.04 -31.50 1.34
N LYS A 81 0.32 -32.82 1.26
CA LYS A 81 1.11 -33.56 2.26
C LYS A 81 2.54 -33.06 2.43
N GLU A 82 3.21 -32.69 1.33
CA GLU A 82 4.62 -32.28 1.36
C GLU A 82 4.79 -30.92 2.03
N LEU A 83 3.95 -29.94 1.67
CA LEU A 83 3.97 -28.62 2.29
C LEU A 83 3.58 -28.70 3.77
N HIS A 84 2.55 -29.50 4.10
CA HIS A 84 2.17 -29.74 5.49
C HIS A 84 3.33 -30.31 6.32
N LYS A 85 4.02 -31.35 5.81
CA LYS A 85 5.18 -31.96 6.49
C LYS A 85 6.28 -30.92 6.76
N ARG A 86 6.64 -30.12 5.76
CA ARG A 86 7.68 -29.08 5.92
C ARG A 86 7.30 -28.06 6.99
N LEU A 87 6.08 -27.53 6.95
CA LEU A 87 5.61 -26.54 7.91
C LEU A 87 5.55 -27.12 9.33
N ALA A 88 5.11 -28.38 9.48
CA ALA A 88 5.08 -29.06 10.78
C ALA A 88 6.48 -29.20 11.39
N VAL A 89 7.46 -29.65 10.60
CA VAL A 89 8.85 -29.77 11.05
C VAL A 89 9.43 -28.40 11.43
N GLN A 90 9.19 -27.37 10.63
CA GLN A 90 9.65 -26.01 10.94
C GLN A 90 9.01 -25.43 12.20
N ALA A 91 7.72 -25.69 12.42
CA ALA A 91 7.03 -25.28 13.64
C ALA A 91 7.64 -25.95 14.88
N MET A 92 7.99 -27.23 14.79
CA MET A 92 8.66 -27.96 15.87
C MET A 92 10.04 -27.37 16.20
N TYR A 93 10.87 -27.07 15.20
CA TYR A 93 12.15 -26.40 15.42
C TYR A 93 12.00 -25.02 16.06
N ALA A 94 10.92 -24.30 15.74
CA ALA A 94 10.60 -23.01 16.32
C ALA A 94 9.95 -23.10 17.72
N GLY A 95 9.66 -24.31 18.23
CA GLY A 95 8.94 -24.50 19.49
C GLY A 95 7.49 -24.02 19.47
N GLN A 96 6.86 -24.00 18.29
CA GLN A 96 5.51 -23.46 18.07
C GLN A 96 4.54 -24.56 17.63
N SER A 97 3.24 -24.38 17.93
CA SER A 97 2.21 -25.17 17.26
C SER A 97 2.20 -24.83 15.75
N LEU A 98 1.79 -25.78 14.90
CA LEU A 98 1.67 -25.54 13.46
C LEU A 98 0.77 -24.33 13.16
N ASN A 99 -0.35 -24.18 13.89
CA ASN A 99 -1.25 -23.05 13.72
C ASN A 99 -0.57 -21.72 14.08
N SER A 100 0.09 -21.64 15.23
CA SER A 100 0.82 -20.44 15.67
C SER A 100 1.93 -20.06 14.69
N TYR A 101 2.65 -21.05 14.18
CA TYR A 101 3.69 -20.86 13.18
C TYR A 101 3.12 -20.30 11.87
N CYS A 102 2.01 -20.86 11.38
CA CYS A 102 1.33 -20.34 10.20
C CYS A 102 0.76 -18.93 10.39
N VAL A 103 0.14 -18.64 11.54
CA VAL A 103 -0.38 -17.30 11.86
C VAL A 103 0.76 -16.28 11.85
N ARG A 104 1.90 -16.59 12.46
CA ARG A 104 3.09 -15.73 12.44
C ARG A 104 3.57 -15.47 11.01
N LEU A 105 3.69 -16.51 10.17
CA LEU A 105 4.07 -16.34 8.77
C LEU A 105 3.08 -15.48 7.97
N LEU A 106 1.78 -15.62 8.25
CA LEU A 106 0.73 -14.82 7.62
C LEU A 106 0.75 -13.35 8.09
N GLN A 107 1.11 -13.09 9.35
CA GLN A 107 1.34 -11.72 9.82
C GLN A 107 2.58 -11.12 9.17
N GLU A 108 3.68 -11.87 9.06
CA GLU A 108 4.92 -11.38 8.45
C GLU A 108 4.77 -11.04 6.96
N ARG A 109 3.97 -11.83 6.22
CA ARG A 109 3.82 -11.70 4.76
C ARG A 109 2.51 -11.08 4.29
N GLY A 110 1.41 -11.35 4.99
CA GLY A 110 0.05 -11.02 4.56
C GLY A 110 -0.42 -9.63 5.01
N THR A 111 0.06 -9.11 6.13
CA THR A 111 -0.23 -7.71 6.55
C THR A 111 0.83 -6.73 6.05
N ASN A 112 1.82 -7.22 5.30
CA ASN A 112 2.98 -6.46 4.85
C ASN A 112 3.08 -6.48 3.30
N TRP A 113 1.91 -6.37 2.65
CA TRP A 113 1.75 -5.96 1.25
C TRP A 113 2.55 -4.66 1.00
N PRO A 114 3.23 -4.53 -0.15
CA PRO A 114 4.65 -4.20 -0.23
C PRO A 114 4.94 -2.75 0.18
N MET A 115 5.33 -2.55 1.43
CA MET A 115 5.96 -1.29 1.88
C MET A 115 7.29 -1.50 2.61
N SER A 116 7.77 -2.75 2.74
CA SER A 116 8.88 -3.04 3.65
C SER A 116 9.85 -4.13 3.20
N ARG A 117 9.74 -4.65 1.96
CA ARG A 117 10.84 -5.42 1.41
C ARG A 117 11.95 -4.43 1.07
N PRO A 118 13.15 -4.54 1.69
CA PRO A 118 14.19 -3.55 1.44
C PRO A 118 14.58 -3.63 -0.04
N LEU A 119 14.59 -2.49 -0.72
CA LEU A 119 15.00 -2.45 -2.13
C LEU A 119 16.51 -2.77 -2.23
N PRO A 120 16.98 -3.34 -3.34
CA PRO A 120 18.41 -3.40 -3.61
C PRO A 120 18.95 -1.98 -3.75
N CYS A 121 20.04 -1.67 -3.03
CA CYS A 121 20.70 -0.39 -3.14
C CYS A 121 21.40 -0.26 -4.50
N PRO A 122 21.16 0.80 -5.30
CA PRO A 122 21.82 0.96 -6.59
C PRO A 122 23.35 1.12 -6.50
N GLU A 123 23.86 1.60 -5.35
CA GLU A 123 25.30 1.82 -5.13
C GLU A 123 26.05 0.55 -4.70
N CYS A 124 25.44 -0.30 -3.85
CA CYS A 124 26.15 -1.44 -3.25
C CYS A 124 25.48 -2.80 -3.45
N GLY A 125 24.31 -2.85 -4.10
CA GLY A 125 23.56 -4.09 -4.36
C GLY A 125 22.89 -4.73 -3.14
N ALA A 126 23.12 -4.24 -1.92
CA ALA A 126 22.52 -4.81 -0.71
C ALA A 126 21.00 -4.57 -0.67
N GLU A 127 20.23 -5.62 -0.35
CA GLU A 127 18.79 -5.54 -0.03
C GLU A 127 18.59 -4.90 1.37
N GLN A 128 19.00 -3.64 1.52
CA GLN A 128 18.94 -2.89 2.77
C GLN A 128 18.55 -1.42 2.56
N MET A 129 17.81 -1.14 1.49
CA MET A 129 17.30 0.18 1.18
C MET A 129 15.90 0.38 1.79
N PHE A 130 15.75 1.35 2.70
CA PHE A 130 14.49 1.57 3.43
C PHE A 130 13.99 3.00 3.28
N PRO A 131 12.66 3.23 3.19
CA PRO A 131 12.09 4.57 3.27
C PRO A 131 12.37 5.18 4.64
N THR A 132 12.86 6.42 4.65
CA THR A 132 13.28 7.18 5.84
C THR A 132 12.73 8.60 5.72
N VAL A 133 12.35 9.20 6.86
CA VAL A 133 11.97 10.62 6.93
C VAL A 133 12.86 11.30 7.97
N GLU A 134 13.84 12.07 7.51
CA GLU A 134 14.78 12.79 8.38
C GLU A 134 15.03 14.21 7.89
N ASN A 135 15.72 15.01 8.70
CA ASN A 135 16.24 16.30 8.24
C ASN A 135 17.51 16.04 7.43
N CYS A 136 17.53 16.46 6.17
CA CYS A 136 18.67 16.22 5.29
C CYS A 136 19.35 17.52 4.91
N ARG A 137 20.67 17.53 5.03
CA ARG A 137 21.54 18.48 4.33
C ARG A 137 22.01 17.84 3.03
N LEU A 138 21.77 18.53 1.92
CA LEU A 138 22.26 18.17 0.59
C LEU A 138 23.66 18.77 0.36
N ASP A 139 24.35 18.28 -0.66
CA ASP A 139 25.72 18.66 -0.96
C ASP A 139 25.85 20.12 -1.43
N ASP A 140 24.79 20.68 -2.02
CA ASP A 140 24.67 22.12 -2.36
C ASP A 140 24.40 23.02 -1.13
N GLY A 141 24.46 22.45 0.07
CA GLY A 141 24.22 23.13 1.34
C GLY A 141 22.76 23.41 1.66
N LEU A 142 21.81 23.00 0.81
CA LEU A 142 20.38 23.11 1.11
C LEU A 142 20.00 22.18 2.26
N SER A 143 19.26 22.70 3.24
CA SER A 143 18.79 21.93 4.40
C SER A 143 17.27 21.80 4.35
N LEU A 144 16.78 20.57 4.19
CA LEU A 144 15.35 20.27 4.15
C LEU A 144 14.92 19.59 5.44
N LYS A 145 13.81 20.05 6.01
CA LYS A 145 13.21 19.45 7.19
C LYS A 145 12.26 18.33 6.78
N ARG A 146 12.37 17.19 7.47
CA ARG A 146 11.50 16.00 7.30
C ARG A 146 11.26 15.65 5.83
N ILE A 147 12.33 15.47 5.08
CA ILE A 147 12.24 15.00 3.70
C ILE A 147 12.19 13.47 3.68
N ARG A 148 11.28 12.91 2.89
CA ARG A 148 11.22 11.47 2.65
C ARG A 148 12.31 11.11 1.65
N HIS A 149 13.06 10.06 1.92
CA HIS A 149 14.03 9.50 0.99
C HIS A 149 14.28 8.03 1.35
N PHE A 150 14.84 7.28 0.43
CA PHE A 150 15.36 5.96 0.71
C PHE A 150 16.78 6.08 1.25
N LYS A 151 17.12 5.29 2.28
CA LYS A 151 18.47 5.22 2.86
C LYS A 151 18.95 3.78 2.89
N CYS A 152 20.14 3.53 2.36
CA CYS A 152 20.79 2.25 2.48
C CYS A 152 21.38 2.12 3.88
N ARG A 153 21.00 1.09 4.64
CA ARG A 153 21.63 0.82 5.94
C ARG A 153 23.06 0.26 5.81
N ALA A 154 23.42 -0.29 4.65
CA ALA A 154 24.74 -0.88 4.40
C ALA A 154 25.79 0.19 4.03
N CYS A 155 25.52 1.02 3.02
CA CYS A 155 26.48 2.03 2.53
C CYS A 155 26.13 3.48 2.86
N GLY A 156 24.95 3.74 3.46
CA GLY A 156 24.52 5.09 3.80
C GLY A 156 24.01 5.92 2.60
N ALA A 157 23.98 5.36 1.39
CA ALA A 157 23.49 6.05 0.20
C ALA A 157 22.04 6.52 0.39
N ARG A 158 21.73 7.71 -0.13
CA ARG A 158 20.41 8.34 -0.06
C ARG A 158 19.86 8.49 -1.47
N PHE A 159 18.63 8.02 -1.69
CA PHE A 159 17.92 8.16 -2.96
C PHE A 159 16.61 8.89 -2.70
N PHE A 160 16.38 9.96 -3.45
CA PHE A 160 15.19 10.78 -3.34
C PHE A 160 14.21 10.37 -4.44
N ASP A 161 12.95 10.15 -4.08
CA ASP A 161 11.87 9.92 -5.03
C ASP A 161 11.48 11.23 -5.75
N ASP A 162 10.62 11.13 -6.76
CA ASP A 162 10.20 12.27 -7.58
C ASP A 162 9.57 13.39 -6.72
N ASP A 163 8.80 13.04 -5.69
CA ASP A 163 8.19 13.98 -4.75
C ASP A 163 9.24 14.75 -3.94
N ALA A 164 10.24 14.03 -3.41
CA ALA A 164 11.35 14.64 -2.70
C ALA A 164 12.17 15.54 -3.64
N MET A 165 12.39 15.13 -4.89
CA MET A 165 13.10 15.93 -5.88
C MET A 165 12.35 17.23 -6.24
N HIS A 166 11.03 17.17 -6.42
CA HIS A 166 10.21 18.37 -6.63
C HIS A 166 10.29 19.34 -5.44
N ARG A 167 10.22 18.80 -4.20
CA ARG A 167 10.39 19.63 -2.99
C ARG A 167 11.78 20.27 -2.91
N ILE A 168 12.82 19.53 -3.29
CA ILE A 168 14.19 20.04 -3.35
C ILE A 168 14.27 21.19 -4.37
N GLN A 169 13.74 21.00 -5.57
CA GLN A 169 13.74 22.00 -6.63
C GLN A 169 12.98 23.26 -6.22
N ALA A 170 11.77 23.12 -5.67
CA ALA A 170 10.97 24.25 -5.19
C ALA A 170 11.71 25.06 -4.11
N GLU A 171 12.44 24.39 -3.21
CA GLU A 171 13.21 25.08 -2.17
C GLU A 171 14.50 25.72 -2.73
N ARG A 172 15.11 25.14 -3.76
CA ARG A 172 16.21 25.76 -4.52
C ARG A 172 15.75 27.03 -5.22
N GLU A 173 14.59 27.01 -5.86
CA GLU A 173 13.98 28.17 -6.53
C GLU A 173 13.70 29.28 -5.54
N LYS A 174 13.12 28.98 -4.37
CA LYS A 174 12.95 29.98 -3.29
C LYS A 174 14.28 30.56 -2.83
N ARG A 175 15.31 29.73 -2.64
CA ARG A 175 16.65 30.19 -2.22
C ARG A 175 17.31 31.05 -3.31
N GLY A 176 17.06 30.76 -4.59
CA GLY A 176 17.49 31.55 -5.74
C GLY A 176 16.76 32.90 -5.83
N ALA A 177 15.45 32.92 -5.56
CA ALA A 177 14.63 34.13 -5.54
C ALA A 177 14.96 35.10 -4.39
N ILE A 178 15.65 34.63 -3.34
CA ILE A 178 16.06 35.43 -2.17
C ILE A 178 17.45 36.08 -2.36
N ARG A 179 18.17 35.82 -3.47
CA ARG A 179 19.40 36.59 -3.80
C ARG A 179 19.05 37.72 -4.79
N PRO A 180 18.69 38.93 -4.33
CA PRO A 180 18.73 40.09 -5.20
C PRO A 180 20.19 40.41 -5.56
N ALA A 181 20.40 40.84 -6.80
CA ALA A 181 21.60 41.54 -7.24
C ALA A 181 21.74 42.90 -6.53
#